data_AF-A0A662KBE2-F1
#
_entry.id   AF-A0A662KBE2-F1
#
_cell.length_a   1.000
_cell.length_b   1.000
_cell.length_c   1.000
_cell.angle_alpha   90.00
_cell.angle_beta   90.00
_cell.angle_gamma   90.00
#
_symmetry.space_group_name_H-M   'P 1'
#
loop_
_entity.id
_entity.type
_entity.pdbx_description
1 polymer ?
#
loop_
_entity_poly.entity_id
_entity_poly.type
_entity_poly.pdbx_seq_one_letter_code
_entity_poly.pdbx_strand_id
1 'polypeptide(L)'
;LGETKRIEAVPPLVAELNDSESDVRSEAAQALGKIKSKQGILPLLKALDDPDLRVRNSAIMALAEIGDEEVKEHLFRQFSAPFDRFTFPNLVEALSKLGDRRIVSSAIMNLEHYSSPVIRLQILNAVCRVLGGRNRFYELLIQDELKQTERASKMLRNAQKQVLADPKLPLQLRQQAAISIEKMRHNFEDEQYTQFLEDMRHLVPAIESQIGDVARVSTDTTLVIDYIRAIQDFLLLKKTEDIKPQGVIFLIFCLKGLVDILTGRGKFA
;
A
#
# COMPACT_ATOMS: atom_id res chain seq x y z
N LEU A 1 9.04 30.53 -6.47
CA LEU A 1 8.15 30.54 -7.66
C LEU A 1 7.02 29.52 -7.58
N GLY A 2 7.25 28.25 -7.18
CA GLY A 2 6.19 27.23 -7.12
C GLY A 2 4.99 27.56 -6.22
N GLU A 3 5.20 28.27 -5.12
CA GLU A 3 4.12 28.69 -4.18
C GLU A 3 3.09 29.64 -4.82
N THR A 4 3.46 30.34 -5.89
CA THR A 4 2.52 31.26 -6.56
C THR A 4 1.52 30.51 -7.44
N LYS A 5 1.77 29.23 -7.74
CA LYS A 5 0.97 28.35 -8.62
C LYS A 5 0.64 28.96 -10.00
N ARG A 6 1.47 29.90 -10.45
CA ARG A 6 1.32 30.59 -11.74
C ARG A 6 1.93 29.76 -12.86
N ILE A 7 1.17 29.51 -13.92
CA ILE A 7 1.62 28.69 -15.05
C ILE A 7 2.75 29.37 -15.83
N GLU A 8 2.82 30.70 -15.79
CA GLU A 8 3.87 31.52 -16.38
C GLU A 8 5.24 31.27 -15.75
N ALA A 9 5.27 30.69 -14.54
CA ALA A 9 6.51 30.28 -13.89
C ALA A 9 7.04 28.93 -14.42
N VAL A 10 6.28 28.18 -15.24
CA VAL A 10 6.72 26.88 -15.74
C VAL A 10 7.95 26.99 -16.65
N PRO A 11 7.98 27.82 -17.71
CA PRO A 11 9.16 27.92 -18.57
C PRO A 11 10.48 28.24 -17.84
N PRO A 12 10.56 29.25 -16.95
CA PRO A 12 11.80 29.49 -16.21
C PRO A 12 12.14 28.32 -15.28
N LEU A 13 11.17 27.73 -14.58
CA LEU A 13 11.44 26.56 -13.73
C LEU A 13 11.91 25.33 -14.52
N VAL A 14 11.47 25.16 -15.76
CA VAL A 14 11.98 24.10 -16.64
C VAL A 14 13.43 24.36 -17.06
N ALA A 15 13.84 25.62 -17.20
CA ALA A 15 15.25 25.95 -17.45
C ALA A 15 16.12 25.59 -16.23
N GLU A 16 15.66 25.91 -15.02
CA GLU A 16 16.34 25.61 -13.75
C GLU A 16 16.53 24.10 -13.49
N LEU A 17 15.78 23.22 -14.17
CA LEU A 17 16.04 21.77 -14.14
C LEU A 17 17.38 21.37 -14.79
N ASN A 18 18.11 22.30 -15.41
CA ASN A 18 19.43 22.07 -15.98
C ASN A 18 20.53 22.90 -15.28
N ASP A 19 20.22 23.50 -14.13
CA ASP A 19 21.20 24.27 -13.37
C ASP A 19 22.38 23.40 -12.91
N SER A 20 23.56 24.00 -12.75
CA SER A 20 24.75 23.28 -12.30
C SER A 20 24.59 22.73 -10.89
N GLU A 21 23.90 23.44 -10.01
CA GLU A 21 23.68 23.07 -8.62
C GLU A 21 22.47 22.15 -8.47
N SER A 22 22.68 20.97 -7.89
CA SER A 22 21.59 19.99 -7.74
C SER A 22 20.50 20.44 -6.77
N ASP A 23 20.81 21.35 -5.84
CA ASP A 23 19.81 21.98 -4.97
C ASP A 23 18.82 22.82 -5.78
N VAL A 24 19.32 23.62 -6.74
CA VAL A 24 18.47 24.44 -7.63
C VAL A 24 17.60 23.54 -8.49
N ARG A 25 18.16 22.49 -9.10
CA ARG A 25 17.39 21.52 -9.89
C ARG A 25 16.29 20.82 -9.08
N SER A 26 16.60 20.44 -7.84
CA SER A 26 15.64 19.79 -6.94
C SER A 26 14.49 20.74 -6.56
N GLU A 27 14.80 21.98 -6.19
CA GLU A 27 13.78 23.00 -5.89
C GLU A 27 12.93 23.35 -7.11
N ALA A 28 13.52 23.39 -8.30
CA ALA A 28 12.80 23.58 -9.55
C ALA A 28 11.79 22.44 -9.80
N ALA A 29 12.20 21.19 -9.61
CA ALA A 29 11.31 20.03 -9.73
C ALA A 29 10.14 20.11 -8.73
N GLN A 30 10.42 20.41 -7.46
CA GLN A 30 9.36 20.59 -6.45
C GLN A 30 8.40 21.72 -6.81
N ALA A 31 8.93 22.86 -7.27
CA ALA A 31 8.13 24.01 -7.66
C ALA A 31 7.19 23.69 -8.83
N LEU A 32 7.66 22.92 -9.83
CA LEU A 32 6.83 22.43 -10.94
C LEU A 32 5.70 21.53 -10.44
N GLY A 33 5.99 20.63 -9.49
CA GLY A 33 4.99 19.79 -8.82
C GLY A 33 3.91 20.59 -8.10
N LYS A 34 4.27 21.70 -7.44
CA LYS A 34 3.30 22.59 -6.76
C LYS A 34 2.39 23.33 -7.73
N ILE A 35 2.89 23.66 -8.92
CA ILE A 35 2.11 24.31 -9.99
C ILE A 35 1.12 23.33 -10.63
N LYS A 36 1.44 22.03 -10.69
CA LYS A 36 0.60 20.96 -11.27
C LYS A 36 0.24 21.17 -12.74
N SER A 37 1.11 21.84 -13.50
CA SER A 37 0.92 22.03 -14.94
C SER A 37 1.46 20.84 -15.74
N LYS A 38 0.67 20.36 -16.71
CA LYS A 38 1.10 19.30 -17.64
C LYS A 38 2.34 19.66 -18.46
N GLN A 39 2.61 20.95 -18.64
CA GLN A 39 3.82 21.43 -19.31
C GLN A 39 5.11 21.01 -18.58
N GLY A 40 5.03 20.73 -17.27
CA GLY A 40 6.15 20.22 -16.47
C GLY A 40 6.40 18.72 -16.62
N ILE A 41 5.49 17.94 -17.21
CA ILE A 41 5.59 16.46 -17.22
C ILE A 41 6.85 15.99 -17.95
N LEU A 42 7.04 16.37 -19.22
CA LEU A 42 8.18 15.90 -20.02
C LEU A 42 9.53 16.30 -19.39
N PRO A 43 9.75 17.54 -18.93
CA PRO A 43 10.96 17.90 -18.21
C PRO A 43 11.17 17.10 -16.91
N LEU A 44 10.11 16.88 -16.12
CA LEU A 44 10.20 16.11 -14.89
C LEU A 44 10.48 14.62 -15.15
N LEU A 45 9.95 14.04 -16.23
CA LEU A 45 10.27 12.67 -16.64
C LEU A 45 11.76 12.52 -16.97
N LYS A 46 12.38 13.52 -17.61
CA LYS A 46 13.84 13.52 -17.82
C LYS A 46 14.63 13.64 -16.51
N ALA A 47 14.12 14.40 -15.56
CA ALA A 47 14.74 14.58 -14.24
C ALA A 47 14.72 13.30 -13.38
N LEU A 48 13.99 12.25 -13.79
CA LEU A 48 14.07 10.93 -13.17
C LEU A 48 15.43 10.26 -13.38
N ASP A 49 16.18 10.66 -14.40
CA ASP A 49 17.52 10.15 -14.71
C ASP A 49 18.64 11.08 -14.18
N ASP A 50 18.32 12.08 -13.35
CA ASP A 50 19.31 13.02 -12.80
C ASP A 50 20.36 12.27 -11.94
N PRO A 51 21.65 12.64 -12.01
CA PRO A 51 22.68 12.02 -11.17
C PRO A 51 22.43 12.21 -9.66
N ASP A 52 21.81 13.30 -9.24
CA ASP A 52 21.52 13.59 -7.84
C ASP A 52 20.19 12.93 -7.41
N LEU A 53 20.27 12.12 -6.35
CA LEU A 53 19.12 11.40 -5.79
C LEU A 53 17.99 12.33 -5.32
N ARG A 54 18.31 13.52 -4.81
CA ARG A 54 17.31 14.49 -4.34
C ARG A 54 16.51 15.03 -5.52
N VAL A 55 17.16 15.28 -6.65
CA VAL A 55 16.48 15.71 -7.88
C VAL A 55 15.56 14.61 -8.39
N ARG A 56 16.03 13.35 -8.46
CA ARG A 56 15.18 12.21 -8.85
C ARG A 56 13.94 12.08 -7.94
N ASN A 57 14.13 12.17 -6.63
CA ASN A 57 13.04 12.08 -5.65
C ASN A 57 12.05 13.25 -5.77
N SER A 58 12.55 14.48 -5.94
CA SER A 58 11.72 15.66 -6.19
C SER A 58 10.92 15.52 -7.47
N ALA A 59 11.51 14.96 -8.53
CA ALA A 59 10.82 14.69 -9.79
C ALA A 59 9.72 13.63 -9.65
N ILE A 60 9.99 12.50 -8.98
CA ILE A 60 8.98 11.46 -8.68
C ILE A 60 7.77 12.07 -7.96
N MET A 61 8.01 12.85 -6.90
CA MET A 61 6.94 13.45 -6.11
C MET A 61 6.18 14.52 -6.91
N ALA A 62 6.88 15.36 -7.67
CA ALA A 62 6.26 16.37 -8.52
C ALA A 62 5.34 15.75 -9.58
N LEU A 63 5.78 14.66 -10.21
CA LEU A 63 4.98 13.89 -11.16
C LEU A 63 3.71 13.31 -10.51
N ALA A 64 3.82 12.72 -9.33
CA ALA A 64 2.64 12.26 -8.57
C ALA A 64 1.67 13.40 -8.22
N GLU A 65 2.18 14.59 -7.87
CA GLU A 65 1.33 15.75 -7.57
C GLU A 65 0.59 16.30 -8.79
N ILE A 66 1.14 16.15 -9.99
CA ILE A 66 0.48 16.52 -11.26
C ILE A 66 -0.71 15.57 -11.54
N GLY A 67 -0.57 14.27 -11.27
CA GLY A 67 -1.71 13.35 -11.28
C GLY A 67 -2.24 12.96 -12.67
N ASP A 68 -1.37 12.90 -13.68
CA ASP A 68 -1.76 12.49 -15.05
C ASP A 68 -1.68 10.96 -15.24
N GLU A 69 -2.60 10.39 -16.02
CA GLU A 69 -2.63 8.93 -16.30
C GLU A 69 -1.36 8.46 -17.05
N GLU A 70 -0.83 9.27 -17.96
CA GLU A 70 0.42 8.98 -18.64
C GLU A 70 1.60 8.96 -17.66
N VAL A 71 1.57 9.86 -16.65
CA VAL A 71 2.57 9.89 -15.59
C VAL A 71 2.54 8.61 -14.76
N LYS A 72 1.35 8.11 -14.43
CA LYS A 72 1.19 6.84 -13.69
C LYS A 72 1.87 5.68 -14.43
N GLU A 73 1.65 5.55 -15.74
CA GLU A 73 2.32 4.51 -16.54
C GLU A 73 3.84 4.67 -16.57
N HIS A 74 4.35 5.90 -16.72
CA HIS A 74 5.80 6.13 -16.71
C HIS A 74 6.45 5.81 -15.36
N LEU A 75 5.84 6.25 -14.26
CA LEU A 75 6.31 5.92 -12.92
C LEU A 75 6.24 4.41 -12.65
N PHE A 76 5.22 3.71 -13.16
CA PHE A 76 5.13 2.25 -13.02
C PHE A 76 6.23 1.51 -13.81
N ARG A 77 6.62 2.02 -14.98
CA ARG A 77 7.78 1.48 -15.73
C ARG A 77 9.07 1.65 -14.94
N GLN A 78 9.29 2.82 -14.33
CA GLN A 78 10.44 3.05 -13.45
C GLN A 78 10.42 2.15 -12.22
N PHE A 79 9.25 1.95 -11.63
CA PHE A 79 9.04 1.01 -10.53
C PHE A 79 9.32 -0.44 -10.91
N SER A 80 9.16 -0.79 -12.19
CA SER A 80 9.46 -2.12 -12.75
C SER A 80 10.90 -2.26 -13.26
N ALA A 81 11.68 -1.17 -13.26
CA ALA A 81 13.09 -1.19 -13.62
C ALA A 81 13.91 -1.96 -12.55
N PRO A 82 15.21 -2.24 -12.79
CA PRO A 82 16.06 -2.85 -11.76
C PRO A 82 15.95 -2.12 -10.42
N PHE A 83 15.79 -2.89 -9.35
CA PHE A 83 15.47 -2.36 -8.02
C PHE A 83 16.51 -1.34 -7.53
N ASP A 84 16.09 -0.09 -7.36
CA ASP A 84 16.84 0.97 -6.69
C ASP A 84 16.25 1.25 -5.31
N ARG A 85 16.95 0.77 -4.26
CA ARG A 85 16.55 0.94 -2.86
C ARG A 85 16.37 2.40 -2.42
N PHE A 86 16.94 3.38 -3.12
CA PHE A 86 16.90 4.78 -2.69
C PHE A 86 15.67 5.52 -3.23
N THR A 87 15.26 5.21 -4.46
CA THR A 87 14.09 5.83 -5.11
C THR A 87 12.81 5.02 -4.89
N PHE A 88 12.93 3.71 -4.65
CA PHE A 88 11.80 2.81 -4.53
C PHE A 88 10.73 3.21 -3.49
N PRO A 89 11.04 3.66 -2.26
CA PRO A 89 10.00 4.10 -1.32
C PRO A 89 9.20 5.30 -1.83
N ASN A 90 9.84 6.19 -2.59
CA ASN A 90 9.18 7.35 -3.18
C ASN A 90 8.37 6.96 -4.42
N LEU A 91 8.83 5.99 -5.22
CA LEU A 91 8.02 5.40 -6.30
C LEU A 91 6.77 4.72 -5.76
N VAL A 92 6.90 3.94 -4.67
CA VAL A 92 5.77 3.32 -3.97
C VAL A 92 4.78 4.38 -3.48
N GLU A 93 5.26 5.45 -2.82
CA GLU A 93 4.38 6.52 -2.33
C GLU A 93 3.69 7.27 -3.46
N ALA A 94 4.43 7.62 -4.52
CA ALA A 94 3.90 8.31 -5.69
C ALA A 94 2.82 7.49 -6.40
N LEU A 95 3.10 6.23 -6.72
CA LEU A 95 2.14 5.33 -7.35
C LEU A 95 0.94 5.03 -6.44
N SER A 96 1.16 4.97 -5.12
CA SER A 96 0.09 4.83 -4.15
C SER A 96 -0.85 6.03 -4.12
N LYS A 97 -0.32 7.26 -4.17
CA LYS A 97 -1.12 8.49 -4.31
C LYS A 97 -1.92 8.52 -5.60
N LEU A 98 -1.37 7.95 -6.68
CA LEU A 98 -2.04 7.80 -7.98
C LEU A 98 -3.02 6.60 -8.02
N GLY A 99 -3.17 5.86 -6.93
CA GLY A 99 -4.10 4.73 -6.82
C GLY A 99 -3.68 3.49 -7.61
N ASP A 100 -2.39 3.36 -7.96
CA ASP A 100 -1.89 2.24 -8.76
C ASP A 100 -1.71 0.97 -7.92
N ARG A 101 -2.69 0.07 -8.00
CA ARG A 101 -2.69 -1.22 -7.28
C ARG A 101 -1.62 -2.19 -7.77
N ARG A 102 -1.03 -1.99 -8.94
CA ARG A 102 0.01 -2.90 -9.47
C ARG A 102 1.26 -2.94 -8.60
N ILE A 103 1.43 -1.96 -7.70
CA ILE A 103 2.57 -1.91 -6.77
C ILE A 103 2.49 -2.95 -5.65
N VAL A 104 1.32 -3.51 -5.33
CA VAL A 104 1.08 -4.30 -4.11
C VAL A 104 2.14 -5.37 -3.89
N SER A 105 2.34 -6.27 -4.85
CA SER A 105 3.27 -7.39 -4.70
C SER A 105 4.72 -6.93 -4.61
N SER A 106 5.16 -6.08 -5.53
CA SER A 106 6.55 -5.61 -5.54
C SER A 106 6.89 -4.77 -4.30
N ALA A 107 5.97 -3.93 -3.84
CA ALA A 107 6.12 -3.14 -2.61
C ALA A 107 6.36 -4.05 -1.40
N ILE A 108 5.57 -5.11 -1.24
CA ILE A 108 5.69 -6.05 -0.12
C ILE A 108 6.97 -6.88 -0.24
N MET A 109 7.24 -7.47 -1.40
CA MET A 109 8.40 -8.35 -1.59
C MET A 109 9.73 -7.63 -1.37
N ASN A 110 9.81 -6.34 -1.66
CA ASN A 110 11.02 -5.55 -1.46
C ASN A 110 11.18 -4.99 -0.03
N LEU A 111 10.26 -5.26 0.91
CA LEU A 111 10.39 -4.85 2.31
C LEU A 111 11.67 -5.39 2.96
N GLU A 112 12.13 -6.58 2.56
CA GLU A 112 13.32 -7.24 3.11
C GLU A 112 14.64 -6.49 2.83
N HIS A 113 14.64 -5.59 1.84
CA HIS A 113 15.79 -4.73 1.53
C HIS A 113 15.93 -3.52 2.46
N TYR A 114 14.96 -3.30 3.37
CA TYR A 114 14.95 -2.17 4.29
C TYR A 114 15.05 -2.64 5.74
N SER A 115 16.15 -2.27 6.41
CA SER A 115 16.30 -2.48 7.86
C SER A 115 15.51 -1.47 8.69
N SER A 116 15.26 -0.27 8.15
CA SER A 116 14.55 0.82 8.85
C SER A 116 13.06 0.48 9.01
N PRO A 117 12.54 0.38 10.25
CA PRO A 117 11.12 0.16 10.49
C PRO A 117 10.26 1.26 9.88
N VAL A 118 10.72 2.51 9.90
CA VAL A 118 10.00 3.67 9.35
C VAL A 118 9.73 3.49 7.85
N ILE A 119 10.75 3.07 7.09
CA ILE A 119 10.60 2.86 5.63
C ILE A 119 9.66 1.69 5.36
N ARG A 120 9.78 0.58 6.12
CA ARG A 120 8.87 -0.56 5.97
C ARG A 120 7.41 -0.18 6.23
N LEU A 121 7.15 0.61 7.28
CA LEU A 121 5.81 1.08 7.61
C LEU A 121 5.26 2.05 6.56
N GLN A 122 6.11 2.91 5.99
CA GLN A 122 5.73 3.76 4.87
C GLN A 122 5.25 2.94 3.66
N ILE A 123 6.01 1.91 3.29
CA ILE A 123 5.66 1.02 2.18
C ILE A 123 4.37 0.26 2.48
N LEU A 124 4.21 -0.31 3.68
CA LEU A 124 2.99 -1.00 4.09
C LEU A 124 1.77 -0.07 4.11
N ASN A 125 1.93 1.18 4.54
CA ASN A 125 0.84 2.14 4.48
C ASN A 125 0.43 2.47 3.04
N ALA A 126 1.41 2.64 2.15
CA ALA A 126 1.15 2.88 0.74
C ALA A 126 0.38 1.72 0.10
N VAL A 127 0.70 0.46 0.47
CA VAL A 127 -0.06 -0.74 0.09
C VAL A 127 -1.49 -0.71 0.65
N CYS A 128 -1.65 -0.43 1.95
CA CYS A 128 -2.98 -0.31 2.56
C CYS A 128 -3.83 0.77 1.87
N ARG A 129 -3.23 1.89 1.45
CA ARG A 129 -3.91 2.98 0.76
C ARG A 129 -4.48 2.51 -0.58
N VAL A 130 -3.69 1.83 -1.41
CA VAL A 130 -4.15 1.34 -2.74
C VAL A 130 -5.17 0.21 -2.63
N LEU A 131 -5.14 -0.56 -1.53
CA LEU A 131 -6.16 -1.57 -1.23
C LEU A 131 -7.48 -0.97 -0.72
N GLY A 132 -7.62 0.35 -0.62
CA GLY A 132 -8.85 1.03 -0.18
C GLY A 132 -8.85 1.45 1.29
N GLY A 133 -7.72 1.29 1.98
CA GLY A 133 -7.58 1.59 3.40
C GLY A 133 -7.41 3.07 3.77
N ARG A 134 -7.18 3.94 2.79
CA ARG A 134 -6.88 5.37 3.00
C ARG A 134 -5.82 5.56 4.11
N ASN A 135 -6.03 6.48 5.05
CA ASN A 135 -5.09 6.76 6.15
C ASN A 135 -5.35 5.91 7.41
N ARG A 136 -6.28 4.95 7.37
CA ARG A 136 -6.70 4.19 8.56
C ARG A 136 -5.61 3.29 9.13
N PHE A 137 -4.67 2.84 8.30
CA PHE A 137 -3.57 2.01 8.76
C PHE A 137 -2.61 2.80 9.65
N TYR A 138 -2.18 4.00 9.26
CA TYR A 138 -1.39 4.88 10.13
C TYR A 138 -2.13 5.27 11.41
N GLU A 139 -3.41 5.59 11.33
CA GLU A 139 -4.22 5.92 12.52
C GLU A 139 -4.25 4.79 13.55
N LEU A 140 -4.16 3.53 13.10
CA LEU A 140 -4.08 2.36 13.96
C LEU A 140 -2.69 2.22 14.58
N LEU A 141 -1.62 2.55 13.85
CA LEU A 141 -0.23 2.39 14.31
C LEU A 141 0.25 3.49 15.27
N ILE A 142 -0.34 4.68 15.24
CA ILE A 142 0.10 5.82 16.08
C ILE A 142 -0.47 5.74 17.51
N GLN A 143 -1.34 4.76 17.78
CA GLN A 143 -1.98 4.61 19.09
C GLN A 143 -1.05 3.96 20.11
N ASP A 144 -1.37 4.11 21.40
CA ASP A 144 -0.74 3.29 22.45
C ASP A 144 -1.07 1.80 22.28
N GLU A 145 -0.17 0.93 22.73
CA GLU A 145 -0.23 -0.53 22.52
C GLU A 145 -1.58 -1.13 22.94
N LEU A 146 -2.13 -0.72 24.09
CA LEU A 146 -3.41 -1.21 24.57
C LEU A 146 -4.54 -0.89 23.57
N LYS A 147 -4.62 0.36 23.08
CA LYS A 147 -5.61 0.74 22.07
C LYS A 147 -5.39 0.03 20.73
N GLN A 148 -4.14 -0.20 20.33
CA GLN A 148 -3.83 -0.97 19.12
C GLN A 148 -4.43 -2.37 19.24
N THR A 149 -4.17 -3.04 20.37
CA THR A 149 -4.67 -4.39 20.63
C THR A 149 -6.19 -4.43 20.63
N GLU A 150 -6.85 -3.54 21.37
CA GLU A 150 -8.31 -3.46 21.43
C GLU A 150 -8.95 -3.28 20.04
N ARG A 151 -8.39 -2.38 19.22
CA ARG A 151 -8.92 -2.10 17.89
C ARG A 151 -8.71 -3.25 16.93
N ALA A 152 -7.51 -3.83 16.89
CA ALA A 152 -7.20 -4.97 16.05
C ALA A 152 -8.06 -6.20 16.42
N SER A 153 -8.23 -6.48 17.72
CA SER A 153 -9.16 -7.51 18.18
C SER A 153 -10.61 -7.23 17.79
N LYS A 154 -11.06 -5.97 17.87
CA LYS A 154 -12.40 -5.59 17.41
C LYS A 154 -12.57 -5.80 15.90
N MET A 155 -11.53 -5.52 15.10
CA MET A 155 -11.55 -5.79 13.66
C MET A 155 -11.74 -7.28 13.38
N LEU A 156 -10.99 -8.15 14.06
CA LEU A 156 -11.10 -9.60 13.92
C LEU A 156 -12.49 -10.12 14.35
N ARG A 157 -13.00 -9.68 15.51
CA ARG A 157 -14.37 -10.03 15.95
C ARG A 157 -15.43 -9.62 14.93
N ASN A 158 -15.29 -8.43 14.34
CA ASN A 158 -16.23 -7.96 13.33
C ASN A 158 -16.13 -8.79 12.04
N ALA A 159 -14.91 -9.08 11.58
CA ALA A 159 -14.68 -9.92 10.40
C ALA A 159 -15.29 -11.32 10.60
N GLN A 160 -15.07 -11.93 11.76
CA GLN A 160 -15.64 -13.22 12.14
C GLN A 160 -17.18 -13.21 12.03
N LYS A 161 -17.84 -12.22 12.66
CA LYS A 161 -19.29 -12.07 12.63
C LYS A 161 -19.82 -11.85 11.21
N GLN A 162 -19.11 -11.07 10.40
CA GLN A 162 -19.49 -10.79 9.01
C GLN A 162 -19.45 -12.08 8.17
N VAL A 163 -18.34 -12.82 8.21
CA VAL A 163 -18.20 -14.07 7.45
C VAL A 163 -19.24 -15.09 7.87
N LEU A 164 -19.44 -15.30 9.18
CA LEU A 164 -20.39 -16.28 9.68
C LEU A 164 -21.83 -15.98 9.26
N ALA A 165 -22.21 -14.70 9.23
CA ALA A 165 -23.57 -14.26 8.94
C ALA A 165 -23.89 -14.14 7.43
N ASP A 166 -22.90 -14.21 6.53
CA ASP A 166 -23.15 -13.95 5.11
C ASP A 166 -23.68 -15.18 4.36
N PRO A 167 -24.96 -15.21 3.94
CA PRO A 167 -25.53 -16.39 3.30
C PRO A 167 -24.95 -16.68 1.91
N LYS A 168 -24.24 -15.72 1.29
CA LYS A 168 -23.67 -15.90 -0.05
C LYS A 168 -22.39 -16.74 -0.03
N LEU A 169 -21.74 -16.88 1.13
CA LEU A 169 -20.54 -17.69 1.27
C LEU A 169 -20.89 -19.17 1.55
N PRO A 170 -20.14 -20.13 0.99
CA PRO A 170 -20.33 -21.55 1.29
C PRO A 170 -20.30 -21.83 2.80
N LEU A 171 -21.20 -22.68 3.29
CA LEU A 171 -21.33 -22.95 4.73
C LEU A 171 -20.00 -23.45 5.36
N GLN A 172 -19.29 -24.33 4.65
CA GLN A 172 -17.99 -24.84 5.09
C GLN A 172 -16.97 -23.72 5.26
N LEU A 173 -16.87 -22.80 4.29
CA LEU A 173 -15.98 -21.64 4.37
C LEU A 173 -16.34 -20.74 5.55
N ARG A 174 -17.63 -20.48 5.75
CA ARG A 174 -18.09 -19.63 6.86
C ARG A 174 -17.64 -20.17 8.21
N GLN A 175 -17.85 -21.46 8.44
CA GLN A 175 -17.49 -22.12 9.68
C GLN A 175 -15.97 -22.14 9.87
N GLN A 176 -15.23 -22.57 8.85
CA GLN A 176 -13.77 -22.66 8.90
C GLN A 176 -13.13 -21.27 9.13
N ALA A 177 -13.52 -20.27 8.34
CA ALA A 177 -13.00 -18.92 8.46
C ALA A 177 -13.36 -18.28 9.81
N ALA A 178 -14.59 -18.47 10.31
CA ALA A 178 -14.98 -17.95 11.62
C ALA A 178 -14.16 -18.57 12.77
N ILE A 179 -13.82 -19.86 12.68
CA ILE A 179 -12.95 -20.53 13.67
C ILE A 179 -11.52 -19.99 13.57
N SER A 180 -10.96 -19.92 12.36
CA SER A 180 -9.58 -19.41 12.17
C SER A 180 -9.44 -17.95 12.58
N ILE A 181 -10.40 -17.09 12.26
CA ILE A 181 -10.38 -15.66 12.66
C ILE A 181 -10.42 -15.52 14.19
N GLU A 182 -11.18 -16.38 14.88
CA GLU A 182 -11.23 -16.35 16.33
C GLU A 182 -9.94 -16.83 16.98
N LYS A 183 -9.32 -17.89 16.45
CA LYS A 183 -7.99 -18.33 16.89
C LYS A 183 -6.95 -17.23 16.70
N MET A 184 -6.91 -16.61 15.51
CA MET A 184 -6.04 -15.46 15.24
C MET A 184 -6.26 -14.31 16.21
N ARG A 185 -7.51 -14.04 16.62
CA ARG A 185 -7.79 -13.01 17.63
C ARG A 185 -7.13 -13.32 18.97
N HIS A 186 -7.29 -14.54 19.49
CA HIS A 186 -6.66 -14.94 20.74
C HIS A 186 -5.14 -14.93 20.62
N ASN A 187 -4.60 -15.49 19.54
CA ASN A 187 -3.15 -15.49 19.28
C ASN A 187 -2.58 -14.06 19.21
N PHE A 188 -3.34 -13.09 18.70
CA PHE A 188 -2.92 -11.70 18.70
C PHE A 188 -3.02 -11.04 20.08
N GLU A 189 -4.09 -11.30 20.84
CA GLU A 189 -4.26 -10.81 22.22
C GLU A 189 -3.19 -11.35 23.18
N ASP A 190 -2.76 -12.59 22.97
CA ASP A 190 -1.73 -13.29 23.76
C ASP A 190 -0.31 -13.11 23.19
N GLU A 191 -0.12 -12.23 22.19
CA GLU A 191 1.16 -11.96 21.51
C GLU A 191 1.83 -13.19 20.86
N GLN A 192 1.06 -14.24 20.60
CA GLN A 192 1.47 -15.46 19.89
C GLN A 192 1.51 -15.24 18.36
N TYR A 193 2.34 -14.29 17.92
CA TYR A 193 2.40 -13.87 16.51
C TYR A 193 2.80 -14.99 15.55
N THR A 194 3.58 -15.98 15.98
CA THR A 194 3.95 -17.11 15.12
C THR A 194 2.74 -17.97 14.79
N GLN A 195 1.93 -18.32 15.81
CA GLN A 195 0.67 -19.06 15.62
C GLN A 195 -0.34 -18.25 14.82
N PHE A 196 -0.40 -16.92 15.01
CA PHE A 196 -1.21 -16.04 14.15
C PHE A 196 -0.84 -16.18 12.67
N LEU A 197 0.47 -16.15 12.34
CA LEU A 197 0.94 -16.26 10.97
C LEU A 197 0.63 -17.64 10.37
N GLU A 198 0.74 -18.71 11.16
CA GLU A 198 0.35 -20.07 10.76
C GLU A 198 -1.15 -20.16 10.44
N ASP A 199 -2.02 -19.64 11.31
CA ASP A 199 -3.46 -19.60 11.05
C ASP A 199 -3.79 -18.84 9.77
N MET A 200 -3.12 -17.71 9.51
CA MET A 200 -3.29 -16.92 8.28
C MET A 200 -2.85 -17.71 7.03
N ARG A 201 -1.72 -18.44 7.11
CA ARG A 201 -1.20 -19.30 6.03
C ARG A 201 -2.15 -20.42 5.65
N HIS A 202 -2.97 -20.90 6.59
CA HIS A 202 -4.00 -21.90 6.31
C HIS A 202 -5.31 -21.29 5.80
N LEU A 203 -5.73 -20.16 6.37
CA LEU A 203 -7.01 -19.54 6.03
C LEU A 203 -7.04 -18.99 4.61
N VAL A 204 -6.01 -18.24 4.20
CA VAL A 204 -6.04 -17.48 2.94
C VAL A 204 -6.10 -18.39 1.70
N PRO A 205 -5.32 -19.48 1.59
CA PRO A 205 -5.48 -20.44 0.49
C PRO A 205 -6.85 -21.15 0.50
N ALA A 206 -7.45 -21.36 1.68
CA ALA A 206 -8.80 -21.94 1.76
C ALA A 206 -9.87 -20.97 1.24
N ILE A 207 -9.71 -19.66 1.46
CA ILE A 207 -10.54 -18.63 0.83
C ILE A 207 -10.27 -18.60 -0.69
N GLU A 208 -8.99 -18.64 -1.09
CA GLU A 208 -8.58 -18.56 -2.50
C GLU A 208 -9.13 -19.69 -3.35
N SER A 209 -9.03 -20.94 -2.87
CA SER A 209 -9.55 -22.12 -3.59
C SER A 209 -11.06 -22.05 -3.81
N GLN A 210 -11.77 -21.25 -3.01
CA GLN A 210 -13.20 -21.04 -3.14
C GLN A 210 -13.56 -19.75 -3.90
N ILE A 211 -12.58 -18.98 -4.42
CA ILE A 211 -12.84 -17.78 -5.23
C ILE A 211 -13.69 -18.11 -6.46
N GLY A 212 -13.57 -19.30 -7.06
CA GLY A 212 -14.45 -19.69 -8.18
C GLY A 212 -15.94 -19.66 -7.81
N ASP A 213 -16.26 -20.08 -6.57
CA ASP A 213 -17.60 -20.02 -6.02
C ASP A 213 -17.97 -18.60 -5.55
N VAL A 214 -16.99 -17.87 -5.00
CA VAL A 214 -17.16 -16.53 -4.40
C VAL A 214 -17.10 -15.39 -5.44
N ALA A 215 -16.58 -15.61 -6.64
CA ALA A 215 -16.59 -14.65 -7.75
C ALA A 215 -18.01 -14.42 -8.30
N ARG A 216 -18.97 -15.30 -7.97
CA ARG A 216 -20.41 -15.06 -8.17
C ARG A 216 -21.01 -14.08 -7.15
N VAL A 217 -20.26 -13.70 -6.12
CA VAL A 217 -20.74 -13.05 -4.89
C VAL A 217 -20.17 -11.64 -4.69
N SER A 218 -18.94 -11.38 -5.14
CA SER A 218 -18.26 -10.07 -5.00
C SER A 218 -18.43 -9.18 -6.24
N THR A 219 -18.56 -7.87 -6.02
CA THR A 219 -18.63 -6.84 -7.07
C THR A 219 -17.27 -6.44 -7.64
N ASP A 220 -16.16 -6.81 -7.00
CA ASP A 220 -14.79 -6.48 -7.46
C ASP A 220 -13.84 -7.67 -7.23
N THR A 221 -13.83 -8.60 -8.18
CA THR A 221 -12.97 -9.80 -8.16
C THR A 221 -11.48 -9.43 -8.17
N THR A 222 -11.12 -8.33 -8.85
CA THR A 222 -9.71 -7.88 -8.92
C THR A 222 -9.21 -7.45 -7.55
N LEU A 223 -10.01 -6.69 -6.79
CA LEU A 223 -9.62 -6.24 -5.47
C LEU A 223 -9.52 -7.40 -4.45
N VAL A 224 -10.39 -8.42 -4.56
CA VAL A 224 -10.26 -9.66 -3.76
C VAL A 224 -8.90 -10.32 -3.99
N ILE A 225 -8.49 -10.44 -5.25
CA ILE A 225 -7.21 -11.02 -5.64
C ILE A 225 -6.06 -10.16 -5.09
N ASP A 226 -6.16 -8.83 -5.17
CA ASP A 226 -5.12 -7.93 -4.66
C ASP A 226 -4.91 -8.08 -3.14
N TYR A 227 -6.00 -8.22 -2.36
CA TYR A 227 -5.90 -8.48 -0.92
C TYR A 227 -5.27 -9.84 -0.59
N ILE A 228 -5.65 -10.88 -1.34
CA ILE A 228 -5.10 -12.24 -1.14
C ILE A 228 -3.61 -12.26 -1.46
N ARG A 229 -3.21 -11.66 -2.59
CA ARG A 229 -1.80 -11.48 -2.96
C ARG A 229 -1.04 -10.71 -1.89
N ALA A 230 -1.59 -9.60 -1.40
CA ALA A 230 -0.95 -8.81 -0.35
C ALA A 230 -0.64 -9.64 0.90
N ILE A 231 -1.60 -10.49 1.34
CA ILE A 231 -1.38 -11.36 2.49
C ILE A 231 -0.35 -12.45 2.17
N GLN A 232 -0.48 -13.12 1.02
CA GLN A 232 0.43 -14.20 0.63
C GLN A 232 1.88 -13.70 0.48
N ASP A 233 2.09 -12.60 -0.24
CA ASP A 233 3.41 -12.00 -0.44
C ASP A 233 4.04 -11.62 0.90
N PHE A 234 3.25 -11.07 1.84
CA PHE A 234 3.76 -10.72 3.16
C PHE A 234 4.16 -11.97 3.96
N LEU A 235 3.39 -13.05 3.87
CA LEU A 235 3.67 -14.32 4.56
C LEU A 235 4.88 -15.05 4.00
N LEU A 236 5.32 -14.74 2.77
CA LEU A 236 6.52 -15.28 2.12
C LEU A 236 7.82 -14.59 2.56
N LEU A 237 7.75 -13.43 3.20
CA LEU A 237 8.94 -12.71 3.65
C LEU A 237 9.74 -13.56 4.64
N LYS A 238 11.06 -13.64 4.45
CA LYS A 238 11.94 -14.43 5.32
C LYS A 238 12.13 -13.82 6.71
N LYS A 239 11.90 -12.52 6.84
CA LYS A 239 12.13 -11.71 8.05
C LYS A 239 10.84 -11.09 8.59
N THR A 240 9.76 -11.87 8.67
CA THR A 240 8.48 -11.38 9.24
C THR A 240 8.60 -10.97 10.71
N GLU A 241 9.61 -11.47 11.43
CA GLU A 241 9.81 -11.17 12.85
C GLU A 241 10.28 -9.73 13.11
N ASP A 242 11.06 -9.16 12.18
CA ASP A 242 11.60 -7.79 12.29
C ASP A 242 10.52 -6.69 12.14
N ILE A 243 9.28 -7.09 11.86
CA ILE A 243 8.15 -6.21 11.57
C ILE A 243 7.05 -6.41 12.62
N LYS A 244 7.25 -7.23 13.67
CA LYS A 244 6.27 -7.41 14.76
C LYS A 244 6.27 -6.16 15.68
N PRO A 245 5.10 -5.69 16.16
CA PRO A 245 3.74 -6.18 15.87
C PRO A 245 3.11 -5.62 14.58
N GLN A 246 3.72 -4.61 13.95
CA GLN A 246 3.07 -3.83 12.89
C GLN A 246 2.74 -4.65 11.62
N GLY A 247 3.53 -5.68 11.31
CA GLY A 247 3.28 -6.63 10.24
C GLY A 247 2.04 -7.49 10.49
N VAL A 248 1.79 -7.88 11.74
CA VAL A 248 0.57 -8.58 12.13
C VAL A 248 -0.63 -7.65 12.00
N ILE A 249 -0.49 -6.39 12.42
CA ILE A 249 -1.53 -5.36 12.22
C ILE A 249 -1.85 -5.16 10.73
N PHE A 250 -0.84 -5.15 9.86
CA PHE A 250 -1.02 -5.11 8.41
C PHE A 250 -1.84 -6.30 7.89
N LEU A 251 -1.55 -7.51 8.37
CA LEU A 251 -2.31 -8.71 8.00
C LEU A 251 -3.75 -8.67 8.50
N ILE A 252 -3.99 -8.19 9.73
CA ILE A 252 -5.34 -7.97 10.27
C ILE A 252 -6.11 -6.97 9.40
N PHE A 253 -5.45 -5.89 8.99
CA PHE A 253 -6.02 -4.90 8.08
C PHE A 253 -6.42 -5.53 6.74
N CYS A 254 -5.52 -6.30 6.13
CA CYS A 254 -5.77 -6.95 4.85
C CYS A 254 -6.91 -7.98 4.95
N LEU A 255 -6.90 -8.82 5.98
CA LEU A 255 -7.96 -9.80 6.23
C LEU A 255 -9.32 -9.13 6.42
N LYS A 256 -9.37 -8.03 7.17
CA LYS A 256 -10.61 -7.28 7.38
C LYS A 256 -11.15 -6.71 6.06
N GLY A 257 -10.28 -6.12 5.24
CA GLY A 257 -10.65 -5.59 3.93
C GLY A 257 -11.14 -6.68 2.98
N LEU A 258 -10.46 -7.82 2.93
CA LEU A 258 -10.87 -9.00 2.19
C LEU A 258 -12.30 -9.43 2.59
N VAL A 259 -12.56 -9.60 3.89
CA VAL A 259 -13.89 -9.97 4.39
C VAL A 259 -14.97 -8.95 4.03
N ASP A 260 -14.68 -7.65 4.14
CA ASP A 260 -15.65 -6.61 3.78
C ASP A 260 -16.07 -6.68 2.31
N ILE A 261 -15.13 -6.98 1.42
CA ILE A 261 -15.40 -7.12 -0.02
C ILE A 261 -16.18 -8.42 -0.28
N LEU A 262 -15.75 -9.54 0.29
CA LEU A 262 -16.42 -10.83 0.11
C LEU A 262 -17.88 -10.79 0.58
N THR A 263 -18.17 -10.02 1.62
CA THR A 263 -19.52 -9.92 2.20
C THR A 263 -20.35 -8.76 1.64
N GLY A 264 -19.81 -7.98 0.68
CA GLY A 264 -20.47 -6.81 0.12
C GLY A 264 -20.80 -5.72 1.16
N ARG A 265 -20.15 -5.76 2.32
CA ARG A 265 -20.29 -4.75 3.40
C ARG A 265 -19.23 -3.66 3.32
N GLY A 266 -18.33 -3.76 2.34
CA GLY A 266 -17.34 -2.75 2.02
C GLY A 266 -17.97 -1.49 1.42
N LYS A 267 -18.50 -0.59 2.27
CA LYS A 267 -18.38 0.83 1.96
C LYS A 267 -16.92 1.23 2.20
N PHE A 268 -16.07 1.03 1.22
CA PHE A 268 -14.79 1.76 1.12
C PHE A 268 -14.97 2.96 0.17
N ALA A 269 -16.00 3.77 0.45
CA ALA A 269 -16.25 5.09 -0.13
C ALA A 269 -16.26 6.13 0.99
#